data_AF-A0A7H9FBP3-F1
#
_entry.id   AF-A0A7H9FBP3-F1
#
_cell.length_a   1.000
_cell.length_b   1.000
_cell.length_c   1.000
_cell.angle_alpha   90.00
_cell.angle_beta   90.00
_cell.angle_gamma   90.00
#
_symmetry.space_group_name_H-M   'P 1'
#
loop_
_entity.id
_entity.type
_entity.pdbx_description
1 polymer ?
#
loop_
_entity_poly.entity_id
_entity_poly.type
_entity_poly.pdbx_seq_one_letter_code
_entity_poly.pdbx_strand_id
1 'polypeptide(L)'
;MKKYKYLFWVVSVMLMILTLFALNGCSLGGETIPKNRTKEHYEFEKTFEPMFKFLEQDKKDFTGLKAYTSRIYIKNQDEVKKYEVDLDITQADIKGDYTITIGENNETVPVTYSNGKLNYGSEVTPLYDEEILNLMVSRDYFTSLDVKKTFKSAETELSDIIYQSENQSELYKKIVEKYNLPSDTKLSVSLGYAYYDRYDILLSLESKEKLVQISTATYLVKEK
;
A
#
# COMPACT_ATOMS: atom_id res chain seq x y z
N MET A 1 -57.25 4.68 -39.92
CA MET A 1 -56.21 3.62 -39.83
C MET A 1 -54.76 4.11 -39.93
N LYS A 2 -54.42 5.16 -40.70
CA LYS A 2 -53.02 5.62 -40.85
C LYS A 2 -52.36 6.17 -39.57
N LYS A 3 -53.11 6.89 -38.71
CA LYS A 3 -52.59 7.47 -37.45
C LYS A 3 -52.20 6.41 -36.40
N TYR A 4 -52.94 5.30 -36.32
CA TYR A 4 -52.64 4.22 -35.37
C TYR A 4 -51.39 3.41 -35.73
N LYS A 5 -51.09 3.28 -37.04
CA LYS A 5 -49.86 2.61 -37.51
C LYS A 5 -48.60 3.36 -37.06
N TYR A 6 -48.63 4.69 -37.10
CA TYR A 6 -47.51 5.52 -36.65
C TYR A 6 -47.30 5.41 -35.14
N LEU A 7 -48.39 5.44 -34.35
CA LEU A 7 -48.33 5.27 -32.90
C LEU A 7 -47.76 3.90 -32.51
N PHE A 8 -48.20 2.83 -33.18
CA PHE A 8 -47.67 1.47 -32.96
C PHE A 8 -46.18 1.37 -33.31
N TRP A 9 -45.75 2.06 -34.36
CA TRP A 9 -44.35 2.06 -34.79
C TRP A 9 -43.44 2.78 -33.78
N VAL A 10 -43.88 3.93 -33.26
CA VAL A 10 -43.14 4.67 -32.21
C VAL A 10 -43.03 3.84 -30.93
N VAL A 11 -44.12 3.19 -30.50
CA VAL A 11 -44.09 2.31 -29.31
C VAL A 11 -43.15 1.12 -29.51
N SER A 12 -43.17 0.49 -30.69
CA SER A 12 -42.29 -0.64 -30.99
C SER A 12 -40.81 -0.26 -31.03
N VAL A 13 -40.47 0.90 -31.59
CA VAL A 13 -39.09 1.41 -31.60
C VAL A 13 -38.64 1.78 -30.20
N MET A 14 -39.49 2.42 -29.39
CA MET A 14 -39.16 2.76 -28.00
C MET A 14 -38.97 1.50 -27.15
N LEU A 15 -39.79 0.47 -27.36
CA LEU A 15 -39.65 -0.82 -26.70
C LEU A 15 -38.34 -1.51 -27.07
N MET A 16 -37.95 -1.50 -28.35
CA MET A 16 -36.65 -2.02 -28.80
C MET A 16 -35.47 -1.27 -28.16
N ILE A 17 -35.54 0.07 -28.09
CA ILE A 17 -34.52 0.90 -27.44
C ILE A 17 -34.44 0.57 -25.95
N LEU A 18 -35.56 0.46 -25.25
CA LEU A 18 -35.60 0.07 -23.83
C LEU A 18 -35.04 -1.34 -23.60
N THR A 19 -35.33 -2.29 -24.49
CA THR A 19 -34.73 -3.63 -24.41
C THR A 19 -33.22 -3.61 -24.70
N LEU A 20 -32.74 -2.76 -25.61
CA LEU A 20 -31.29 -2.58 -25.84
C LEU A 20 -30.60 -1.92 -24.64
N PHE A 21 -31.23 -0.96 -23.96
CA PHE A 21 -30.72 -0.38 -22.71
C PHE A 21 -30.80 -1.39 -21.55
N ALA A 22 -31.76 -2.31 -21.52
CA ALA A 22 -31.78 -3.39 -20.53
C ALA A 22 -30.73 -4.48 -20.82
N LEU A 23 -30.46 -4.78 -22.10
CA LEU A 23 -29.48 -5.81 -22.52
C LEU A 23 -28.04 -5.31 -22.53
N ASN A 24 -27.80 -4.01 -22.79
CA ASN A 24 -26.47 -3.38 -22.77
C ASN A 24 -26.23 -2.48 -21.55
N GLY A 25 -27.26 -2.21 -20.74
CA GLY A 25 -27.20 -1.35 -19.55
C GLY A 25 -27.50 -2.08 -18.24
N CYS A 26 -27.62 -3.41 -18.25
CA CYS A 26 -27.48 -4.24 -17.05
C CYS A 26 -25.98 -4.46 -16.71
N SER A 27 -25.23 -3.38 -16.49
CA SER A 27 -24.20 -3.40 -15.46
C SER A 27 -24.72 -2.52 -14.32
N LEU A 28 -25.65 -3.07 -13.54
CA LEU A 28 -26.04 -2.54 -12.24
C LEU A 28 -24.80 -2.39 -11.37
N GLY A 29 -24.16 -1.22 -11.40
CA GLY A 29 -23.15 -0.74 -10.44
C GLY A 29 -22.15 -1.79 -9.94
N GLY A 30 -21.68 -2.68 -10.80
CA GLY A 30 -20.75 -3.74 -10.41
C GLY A 30 -19.34 -3.17 -10.31
N GLU A 31 -18.68 -3.41 -9.18
CA GLU A 31 -17.26 -3.12 -9.03
C GLU A 31 -16.46 -3.75 -10.19
N THR A 32 -15.63 -2.95 -10.86
CA THR A 32 -14.83 -3.43 -11.99
C THR A 32 -13.60 -4.15 -11.47
N ILE A 33 -13.61 -5.48 -11.57
CA ILE A 33 -12.47 -6.33 -11.22
C ILE A 33 -11.31 -6.04 -12.18
N PRO A 34 -10.09 -5.72 -11.69
CA PRO A 34 -8.92 -5.52 -12.55
C PRO A 34 -8.64 -6.74 -13.44
N LYS A 35 -8.17 -6.52 -14.66
CA LYS A 35 -7.96 -7.60 -15.65
C LYS A 35 -6.96 -8.68 -15.19
N ASN A 36 -6.05 -8.31 -14.29
CA ASN A 36 -5.03 -9.17 -13.68
C ASN A 36 -5.48 -9.77 -12.34
N ARG A 37 -6.79 -9.81 -12.07
CA ARG A 37 -7.36 -10.39 -10.84
C ARG A 37 -8.37 -11.47 -11.17
N THR A 38 -8.36 -12.53 -10.34
CA THR A 38 -9.54 -13.38 -10.20
C THR A 38 -10.53 -12.69 -9.28
N LYS A 39 -11.80 -13.12 -9.31
CA LYS A 39 -12.80 -12.63 -8.35
C LYS A 39 -12.38 -12.86 -6.90
N GLU A 40 -11.77 -14.01 -6.61
CA GLU A 40 -11.28 -14.34 -5.26
C GLU A 40 -10.16 -13.41 -4.82
N HIS A 41 -9.19 -13.11 -5.69
CA HIS A 41 -8.12 -12.15 -5.39
C HIS A 41 -8.71 -10.75 -5.12
N TYR A 42 -9.68 -10.33 -5.94
CA TYR A 42 -10.31 -9.03 -5.79
C TYR A 42 -11.06 -8.89 -4.47
N GLU A 43 -11.87 -9.89 -4.09
CA GLU A 43 -12.55 -9.89 -2.79
C GLU A 43 -11.56 -9.97 -1.63
N PHE A 44 -10.45 -10.70 -1.78
CA PHE A 44 -9.41 -10.77 -0.76
C PHE A 44 -8.71 -9.42 -0.55
N GLU A 45 -8.39 -8.69 -1.62
CA GLU A 45 -7.76 -7.37 -1.56
C GLU A 45 -8.58 -6.34 -0.78
N LYS A 46 -9.91 -6.49 -0.72
CA LYS A 46 -10.78 -5.63 0.11
C LYS A 46 -10.43 -5.67 1.60
N THR A 47 -9.77 -6.73 2.08
CA THR A 47 -9.22 -6.78 3.44
C THR A 47 -8.26 -5.62 3.71
N PHE A 48 -7.56 -5.13 2.67
CA PHE A 48 -6.56 -4.06 2.75
C PHE A 48 -7.11 -2.68 2.39
N GLU A 49 -8.42 -2.57 2.19
CA GLU A 49 -9.08 -1.33 1.79
C GLU A 49 -8.79 -0.14 2.73
N PRO A 50 -8.79 -0.31 4.08
CA PRO A 50 -8.43 0.79 4.98
C PRO A 50 -7.01 1.32 4.76
N MET A 51 -6.05 0.42 4.49
CA MET A 51 -4.67 0.81 4.21
C MET A 51 -4.55 1.49 2.84
N PHE A 52 -5.27 1.00 1.83
CA PHE A 52 -5.28 1.68 0.52
C PHE A 52 -5.84 3.11 0.62
N LYS A 53 -6.89 3.34 1.40
CA LYS A 53 -7.41 4.70 1.66
C LYS A 53 -6.37 5.61 2.29
N PHE A 54 -5.55 5.09 3.21
CA PHE A 54 -4.43 5.84 3.78
C PHE A 54 -3.35 6.15 2.73
N LEU A 55 -3.06 5.20 1.83
CA LEU A 55 -2.10 5.40 0.74
C LEU A 55 -2.57 6.40 -0.33
N GLU A 56 -3.87 6.58 -0.51
CA GLU A 56 -4.45 7.54 -1.46
C GLU A 56 -4.40 9.00 -1.00
N GLN A 57 -4.09 9.24 0.27
CA GLN A 57 -3.96 10.60 0.78
C GLN A 57 -2.76 11.31 0.15
N ASP A 58 -3.00 12.46 -0.49
CA ASP A 58 -1.97 13.33 -1.09
C ASP A 58 -0.92 13.78 -0.05
N LYS A 59 -1.38 14.05 1.17
CA LYS A 59 -0.56 14.30 2.35
C LYS A 59 -0.93 13.28 3.39
N LYS A 60 0.05 12.53 3.89
CA LYS A 60 -0.19 11.52 4.92
C LYS A 60 -0.69 12.20 6.17
N ASP A 61 -1.95 11.92 6.48
CA ASP A 61 -2.58 12.29 7.72
C ASP A 61 -2.56 11.07 8.62
N PHE A 62 -1.67 11.13 9.60
CA PHE A 62 -1.55 10.10 10.62
C PHE A 62 -2.72 10.18 11.63
N THR A 63 -3.57 11.21 11.58
CA THR A 63 -4.78 11.32 12.40
C THR A 63 -5.70 10.12 12.17
N GLY A 64 -6.08 9.41 13.23
CA GLY A 64 -6.89 8.19 13.16
C GLY A 64 -6.08 6.89 13.16
N LEU A 65 -4.75 6.97 13.25
CA LEU A 65 -3.89 5.84 13.59
C LEU A 65 -3.61 5.82 15.10
N LYS A 66 -3.28 4.64 15.63
CA LYS A 66 -2.75 4.48 16.99
C LYS A 66 -1.23 4.61 17.01
N ALA A 67 -0.59 3.98 16.03
CA ALA A 67 0.85 3.95 15.89
C ALA A 67 1.23 3.73 14.42
N TYR A 68 2.39 4.23 14.06
CA TYR A 68 2.97 4.06 12.74
C TYR A 68 4.47 3.85 12.86
N THR A 69 4.95 2.72 12.34
CA THR A 69 6.38 2.45 12.28
C THR A 69 6.82 2.32 10.84
N SER A 70 7.90 3.00 10.46
CA SER A 70 8.54 2.86 9.14
C SER A 70 9.99 2.41 9.32
N ARG A 71 10.41 1.41 8.54
CA ARG A 71 11.70 0.73 8.69
C ARG A 71 12.39 0.57 7.35
N ILE A 72 13.67 0.89 7.33
CA ILE A 72 14.60 0.58 6.24
C ILE A 72 15.63 -0.36 6.81
N TYR A 73 15.69 -1.57 6.27
CA TYR A 73 16.70 -2.55 6.58
C TYR A 73 17.59 -2.76 5.35
N ILE A 74 18.90 -2.64 5.53
CA ILE A 74 19.88 -2.80 4.48
C ILE A 74 20.89 -3.83 4.95
N LYS A 75 21.04 -4.89 4.17
CA LYS A 75 22.09 -5.87 4.36
C LYS A 75 22.96 -5.92 3.12
N ASN A 76 24.25 -5.71 3.29
CA ASN A 76 25.25 -5.85 2.25
C ASN A 76 26.31 -6.84 2.75
N GLN A 77 26.26 -8.07 2.23
CA GLN A 77 27.04 -9.19 2.76
C GLN A 77 26.81 -9.36 4.29
N ASP A 78 27.83 -9.07 5.11
CA ASP A 78 27.76 -9.18 6.57
C ASP A 78 27.39 -7.85 7.27
N GLU A 79 27.46 -6.72 6.56
CA GLU A 79 27.11 -5.42 7.11
C GLU A 79 25.58 -5.24 7.13
N VAL A 80 25.03 -4.95 8.32
CA VAL A 80 23.61 -4.67 8.52
C VAL A 80 23.43 -3.25 9.04
N LYS A 81 22.55 -2.50 8.37
CA LYS A 81 22.07 -1.18 8.78
C LYS A 81 20.56 -1.18 8.87
N LYS A 82 20.02 -0.58 9.92
CA LYS A 82 18.59 -0.39 10.10
C LYS A 82 18.31 1.04 10.50
N TYR A 83 17.29 1.61 9.89
CA TYR A 83 16.74 2.93 10.21
C TYR A 83 15.27 2.75 10.53
N GLU A 84 14.83 3.18 11.69
CA GLU A 84 13.45 2.99 12.15
C GLU A 84 12.91 4.28 12.73
N VAL A 85 11.75 4.70 12.24
CA VAL A 85 10.94 5.74 12.86
C VAL A 85 9.69 5.08 13.42
N ASP A 86 9.49 5.21 14.73
CA ASP A 86 8.31 4.70 15.43
C ASP A 86 7.52 5.86 16.03
N LEU A 87 6.32 6.11 15.51
CA LEU A 87 5.45 7.24 15.88
C LEU A 87 4.27 6.76 16.72
N ASP A 88 4.12 7.36 17.90
CA ASP A 88 2.91 7.31 18.72
C ASP A 88 1.99 8.48 18.31
N ILE A 89 0.77 8.12 17.91
CA ILE A 89 -0.21 9.04 17.34
C ILE A 89 -1.44 9.18 18.26
N THR A 90 -1.35 8.68 19.49
CA THR A 90 -2.44 8.76 20.47
C THR A 90 -2.63 10.16 21.08
N GLN A 91 -1.66 11.06 20.89
CA GLN A 91 -1.67 12.42 21.42
C GLN A 91 -1.91 13.46 20.30
N ALA A 92 -2.26 14.69 20.70
CA ALA A 92 -2.45 15.80 19.76
C ALA A 92 -1.19 16.12 18.96
N ASP A 93 -0.01 15.97 19.59
CA ASP A 93 1.28 16.07 18.93
C ASP A 93 1.79 14.67 18.60
N ILE A 94 2.11 14.41 17.33
CA ILE A 94 2.70 13.15 16.91
C ILE A 94 4.16 13.12 17.37
N LYS A 95 4.48 12.17 18.25
CA LYS A 95 5.80 12.00 18.85
C LYS A 95 6.31 10.60 18.56
N GLY A 96 7.61 10.40 18.70
CA GLY A 96 8.18 9.09 18.48
C GLY A 96 9.68 9.10 18.66
N ASP A 97 10.29 8.03 18.17
CA ASP A 97 11.73 7.85 18.19
C ASP A 97 12.23 7.54 16.78
N TYR A 98 13.39 8.11 16.46
CA TYR A 98 14.19 7.69 15.31
C TYR A 98 15.40 6.92 15.82
N THR A 99 15.53 5.67 15.39
CA THR A 99 16.61 4.76 15.77
C THR A 99 17.44 4.36 14.55
N ILE A 100 18.76 4.50 14.68
CA ILE A 100 19.77 4.01 13.74
C ILE A 100 20.49 2.84 14.40
N THR A 101 20.53 1.71 13.71
CA THR A 101 21.32 0.54 14.09
C THR A 101 22.35 0.24 13.00
N ILE A 102 23.62 0.15 13.38
CA ILE A 102 24.72 -0.26 12.49
C ILE A 102 25.55 -1.32 13.21
N GLY A 103 25.46 -2.57 12.76
CA GLY A 103 26.03 -3.70 13.51
C GLY A 103 25.42 -3.79 14.92
N GLU A 104 26.26 -3.65 15.94
CA GLU A 104 25.85 -3.68 17.36
C GLU A 104 25.56 -2.29 17.94
N ASN A 105 25.88 -1.22 17.20
CA ASN A 105 25.69 0.15 17.67
C ASN A 105 24.25 0.62 17.41
N ASN A 106 23.64 1.23 18.43
CA ASN A 106 22.32 1.83 18.36
C ASN A 106 22.38 3.29 18.82
N GLU A 107 21.81 4.19 18.02
CA GLU A 107 21.57 5.59 18.36
C GLU A 107 20.08 5.88 18.23
N THR A 108 19.46 6.45 19.25
CA THR A 108 18.04 6.81 19.26
C THR A 108 17.89 8.27 19.64
N VAL A 109 17.14 9.02 18.84
CA VAL A 109 16.79 10.40 19.14
C VAL A 109 15.26 10.58 19.11
N PRO A 110 14.69 11.37 20.03
CA PRO A 110 13.26 11.65 20.00
C PRO A 110 12.93 12.50 18.77
N VAL A 111 11.77 12.24 18.17
CA VAL A 111 11.25 12.97 17.03
C VAL A 111 9.82 13.45 17.25
N THR A 112 9.46 14.52 16.56
CA THR A 112 8.06 14.94 16.40
C THR A 112 7.74 15.06 14.92
N TYR A 113 6.53 14.66 14.53
CA TYR A 113 6.06 14.81 13.15
C TYR A 113 5.08 15.97 13.06
N SER A 114 5.40 16.97 12.26
CA SER A 114 4.52 18.11 12.02
C SER A 114 4.74 18.68 10.63
N ASN A 115 3.69 19.21 10.01
CA ASN A 115 3.73 19.82 8.68
C ASN A 115 4.38 18.93 7.60
N GLY A 116 4.17 17.61 7.67
CA GLY A 116 4.71 16.66 6.71
C GLY A 116 6.16 16.22 6.95
N LYS A 117 6.79 16.65 8.06
CA LYS A 117 8.23 16.50 8.29
C LYS A 117 8.57 15.99 9.68
N LEU A 118 9.71 15.31 9.79
CA LEU A 118 10.31 14.93 11.07
C LEU A 118 11.15 16.08 11.64
N ASN A 119 10.95 16.37 12.91
CA ASN A 119 11.77 17.28 13.69
C ASN A 119 12.49 16.48 14.77
N TYR A 120 13.81 16.60 14.81
CA TYR A 120 14.69 15.82 15.68
C TYR A 120 15.00 16.59 16.95
N GLY A 121 14.91 15.93 18.11
CA GLY A 121 15.21 16.54 19.41
C GLY A 121 16.70 16.77 19.66
N SER A 122 17.56 16.13 18.87
CA SER A 122 19.01 16.32 18.86
C SER A 122 19.57 16.12 17.46
N GLU A 123 20.80 16.58 17.24
CA GLU A 123 21.54 16.30 16.00
C GLU A 123 21.71 14.79 15.80
N VAL A 124 21.45 14.31 14.59
CA VAL A 124 21.54 12.89 14.22
C VAL A 124 21.92 12.81 12.74
N THR A 125 22.77 11.85 12.38
CA THR A 125 23.18 11.66 10.98
C THR A 125 23.31 10.18 10.63
N PRO A 126 22.69 9.69 9.53
CA PRO A 126 21.84 10.42 8.59
C PRO A 126 20.43 10.69 9.13
N LEU A 127 19.75 11.68 8.55
CA LEU A 127 18.30 11.86 8.74
C LEU A 127 17.53 10.70 8.11
N TYR A 128 16.32 10.48 8.59
CA TYR A 128 15.43 9.47 8.02
C TYR A 128 14.91 9.92 6.66
N ASP A 129 14.67 8.95 5.78
CA ASP A 129 14.14 9.19 4.45
C ASP A 129 12.64 9.50 4.52
N GLU A 130 12.28 10.78 4.44
CA GLU A 130 10.89 11.22 4.52
C GLU A 130 10.02 10.69 3.37
N GLU A 131 10.60 10.32 2.23
CA GLU A 131 9.84 9.71 1.14
C GLU A 131 9.42 8.27 1.50
N ILE A 132 10.29 7.54 2.20
CA ILE A 132 9.97 6.22 2.74
C ILE A 132 8.99 6.34 3.90
N LEU A 133 9.19 7.33 4.77
CA LEU A 133 8.27 7.60 5.87
C LEU A 133 6.84 7.79 5.37
N ASN A 134 6.66 8.51 4.26
CA ASN A 134 5.36 8.81 3.69
C ASN A 134 4.84 7.73 2.72
N LEU A 135 5.47 6.54 2.66
CA LEU A 135 5.10 5.43 1.78
C LEU A 135 5.05 5.84 0.31
N MET A 136 6.17 5.67 -0.39
CA MET A 136 6.35 6.00 -1.82
C MET A 136 5.50 5.17 -2.82
N VAL A 137 4.38 4.59 -2.39
CA VAL A 137 3.51 3.69 -3.17
C VAL A 137 2.03 4.11 -3.09
N SER A 138 1.29 3.90 -4.18
CA SER A 138 -0.14 4.20 -4.30
C SER A 138 -0.96 2.93 -4.57
N ARG A 139 -2.30 3.01 -4.41
CA ARG A 139 -3.22 1.91 -4.79
C ARG A 139 -3.02 1.45 -6.25
N ASP A 140 -2.78 2.38 -7.16
CA ASP A 140 -2.58 2.08 -8.58
C ASP A 140 -1.36 1.18 -8.80
N TYR A 141 -0.29 1.37 -8.01
CA TYR A 141 0.87 0.48 -8.05
C TYR A 141 0.46 -0.96 -7.74
N PHE A 142 -0.25 -1.21 -6.64
CA PHE A 142 -0.71 -2.56 -6.28
C PHE A 142 -1.67 -3.15 -7.32
N THR A 143 -2.56 -2.32 -7.88
CA THR A 143 -3.50 -2.74 -8.93
C THR A 143 -2.77 -3.17 -10.20
N SER A 144 -1.60 -2.58 -10.49
CA SER A 144 -0.78 -2.95 -11.65
C SER A 144 -0.07 -4.31 -11.50
N LEU A 145 0.19 -4.75 -10.28
CA LEU A 145 0.93 -5.98 -10.00
C LEU A 145 0.03 -7.22 -10.08
N ASP A 146 0.51 -8.32 -10.66
CA ASP A 146 -0.16 -9.61 -10.58
C ASP A 146 -0.10 -10.19 -9.16
N VAL A 147 -1.18 -10.81 -8.68
CA VAL A 147 -1.17 -11.54 -7.40
C VAL A 147 -0.47 -12.88 -7.59
N LYS A 148 0.55 -13.14 -6.76
CA LYS A 148 1.25 -14.42 -6.73
C LYS A 148 0.56 -15.41 -5.80
N LYS A 149 0.18 -14.96 -4.61
CA LYS A 149 -0.39 -15.80 -3.56
C LYS A 149 -1.17 -14.97 -2.56
N THR A 150 -2.28 -15.52 -2.07
CA THR A 150 -2.98 -15.06 -0.87
C THR A 150 -2.86 -16.11 0.23
N PHE A 151 -2.93 -15.68 1.48
CA PHE A 151 -2.96 -16.54 2.66
C PHE A 151 -3.94 -15.96 3.68
N LYS A 152 -4.86 -16.78 4.19
CA LYS A 152 -5.72 -16.45 5.31
C LYS A 152 -5.57 -17.51 6.38
N SER A 153 -5.24 -17.10 7.59
CA SER A 153 -5.26 -18.01 8.73
C SER A 153 -6.69 -18.43 9.06
N ALA A 154 -6.88 -19.71 9.41
CA ALA A 154 -8.16 -20.22 9.89
C ALA A 154 -8.40 -19.89 11.38
N GLU A 155 -7.33 -19.66 12.13
CA GLU A 155 -7.37 -19.45 13.59
C GLU A 155 -7.27 -17.98 13.98
N THR A 156 -6.72 -17.15 13.10
CA THR A 156 -6.35 -15.78 13.39
C THR A 156 -6.85 -14.82 12.34
N GLU A 157 -6.82 -13.52 12.65
CA GLU A 157 -7.16 -12.47 11.68
C GLU A 157 -6.10 -12.34 10.56
N LEU A 158 -4.95 -13.01 10.69
CA LEU A 158 -3.81 -12.93 9.79
C LEU A 158 -4.21 -13.19 8.33
N SER A 159 -3.94 -12.21 7.48
CA SER A 159 -4.18 -12.26 6.04
C SER A 159 -2.99 -11.66 5.31
N ASP A 160 -2.40 -12.38 4.36
CA ASP A 160 -1.29 -11.89 3.55
C ASP A 160 -1.65 -11.96 2.06
N ILE A 161 -1.27 -10.94 1.32
CA ILE A 161 -1.22 -10.98 -0.15
C ILE A 161 0.20 -10.70 -0.61
N ILE A 162 0.70 -11.57 -1.47
CA ILE A 162 2.02 -11.48 -2.07
C ILE A 162 1.83 -11.27 -3.56
N TYR A 163 2.45 -10.24 -4.09
CA TYR A 163 2.43 -9.92 -5.51
C TYR A 163 3.60 -10.59 -6.24
N GLN A 164 3.48 -10.70 -7.57
CA GLN A 164 4.56 -11.15 -8.41
C GLN A 164 5.73 -10.18 -8.34
N SER A 165 6.94 -10.75 -8.33
CA SER A 165 8.16 -9.95 -8.35
C SER A 165 8.30 -9.21 -9.67
N GLU A 166 8.80 -7.98 -9.62
CA GLU A 166 9.01 -7.14 -10.79
C GLU A 166 10.35 -6.39 -10.72
N ASN A 167 10.76 -5.81 -11.84
CA ASN A 167 12.04 -5.10 -12.00
C ASN A 167 11.99 -3.98 -13.03
N GLN A 168 10.82 -3.37 -13.25
CA GLN A 168 10.61 -2.41 -14.34
C GLN A 168 9.82 -1.17 -13.93
N SER A 169 9.14 -1.17 -12.78
CA SER A 169 8.38 -0.02 -12.33
C SER A 169 9.28 1.19 -12.03
N GLU A 170 8.69 2.39 -12.05
CA GLU A 170 9.41 3.60 -11.62
C GLU A 170 9.82 3.52 -10.14
N LEU A 171 9.00 2.88 -9.30
CA LEU A 171 9.33 2.57 -7.91
C LEU A 171 10.62 1.73 -7.84
N TYR A 172 10.69 0.64 -8.61
CA TYR A 172 11.85 -0.23 -8.65
C TYR A 172 13.11 0.55 -9.04
N LYS A 173 13.07 1.29 -10.17
CA LYS A 173 14.21 2.05 -10.68
C LYS A 173 14.72 3.05 -9.63
N LYS A 174 13.80 3.77 -9.01
CA LYS A 174 14.11 4.79 -8.00
C LYS A 174 14.82 4.19 -6.78
N ILE A 175 14.31 3.08 -6.24
CA ILE A 175 14.93 2.44 -5.07
C ILE A 175 16.27 1.81 -5.45
N VAL A 176 16.38 1.20 -6.65
CA VAL A 176 17.63 0.63 -7.15
C VAL A 176 18.73 1.68 -7.26
N GLU A 177 18.42 2.83 -7.85
CA GLU A 177 19.36 3.94 -7.93
C GLU A 177 19.74 4.48 -6.55
N LYS A 178 18.73 4.77 -5.70
CA LYS A 178 18.93 5.35 -4.36
C LYS A 178 19.85 4.51 -3.48
N TYR A 179 19.68 3.20 -3.52
CA TYR A 179 20.47 2.27 -2.71
C TYR A 179 21.63 1.64 -3.46
N ASN A 180 21.91 2.03 -4.71
CA ASN A 180 22.96 1.44 -5.54
C ASN A 180 22.87 -0.11 -5.51
N LEU A 181 21.70 -0.63 -5.92
CA LEU A 181 21.41 -2.06 -5.91
C LEU A 181 21.94 -2.73 -7.20
N PRO A 182 22.43 -3.99 -7.12
CA PRO A 182 22.92 -4.73 -8.28
C PRO A 182 21.87 -4.94 -9.39
N SER A 183 22.31 -5.17 -10.62
CA SER A 183 21.42 -5.35 -11.77
C SER A 183 20.56 -6.62 -11.72
N ASP A 184 20.92 -7.61 -10.92
CA ASP A 184 20.12 -8.82 -10.71
C ASP A 184 19.03 -8.67 -9.64
N THR A 185 18.88 -7.47 -9.07
CA THR A 185 17.88 -7.16 -8.05
C THR A 185 16.45 -7.37 -8.56
N LYS A 186 15.62 -8.02 -7.73
CA LYS A 186 14.18 -8.14 -7.93
C LYS A 186 13.43 -7.49 -6.77
N LEU A 187 12.34 -6.79 -7.07
CA LEU A 187 11.42 -6.27 -6.07
C LEU A 187 10.27 -7.26 -5.85
N SER A 188 10.07 -7.65 -4.59
CA SER A 188 8.87 -8.36 -4.13
C SER A 188 8.04 -7.46 -3.22
N VAL A 189 6.72 -7.54 -3.36
CA VAL A 189 5.77 -6.70 -2.63
C VAL A 189 4.76 -7.58 -1.91
N SER A 190 4.50 -7.27 -0.65
CA SER A 190 3.44 -7.93 0.12
C SER A 190 2.71 -6.98 1.04
N LEU A 191 1.44 -7.31 1.29
CA LEU A 191 0.61 -6.66 2.29
C LEU A 191 0.19 -7.70 3.32
N GLY A 192 0.26 -7.32 4.59
CA GLY A 192 -0.16 -8.13 5.73
C GLY A 192 -1.26 -7.42 6.52
N TYR A 193 -2.22 -8.18 7.01
CA TYR A 193 -3.23 -7.73 7.97
C TYR A 193 -3.20 -8.69 9.14
N ALA A 194 -3.13 -8.16 10.36
CA ALA A 194 -3.02 -8.95 11.58
C ALA A 194 -3.81 -8.33 12.73
N TYR A 195 -3.77 -9.00 13.88
CA TYR A 195 -4.44 -8.58 15.11
C TYR A 195 -4.19 -7.11 15.46
N TYR A 196 -5.19 -6.52 16.13
CA TYR A 196 -5.19 -5.11 16.55
C TYR A 196 -5.27 -4.11 15.39
N ASP A 197 -5.92 -4.52 14.29
CA ASP A 197 -6.08 -3.71 13.09
C ASP A 197 -4.72 -3.25 12.54
N ARG A 198 -3.73 -4.15 12.58
CA ARG A 198 -2.37 -3.92 12.09
C ARG A 198 -2.30 -4.24 10.61
N TYR A 199 -1.84 -3.27 9.83
CA TYR A 199 -1.57 -3.41 8.41
C TYR A 199 -0.08 -3.25 8.16
N ASP A 200 0.50 -4.16 7.40
CA ASP A 200 1.91 -4.18 7.06
C ASP A 200 2.08 -4.04 5.55
N ILE A 201 3.04 -3.20 5.13
CA ILE A 201 3.55 -3.15 3.76
C ILE A 201 5.00 -3.59 3.81
N LEU A 202 5.41 -4.46 2.90
CA LEU A 202 6.80 -4.84 2.71
C LEU A 202 7.18 -4.74 1.23
N LEU A 203 8.20 -3.92 0.96
CA LEU A 203 8.94 -3.87 -0.29
C LEU A 203 10.31 -4.50 -0.04
N SER A 204 10.60 -5.63 -0.68
CA SER A 204 11.85 -6.36 -0.52
C SER A 204 12.60 -6.40 -1.84
N LEU A 205 13.73 -5.69 -1.91
CA LEU A 205 14.63 -5.66 -3.05
C LEU A 205 15.83 -6.53 -2.75
N GLU A 206 15.89 -7.67 -3.43
CA GLU A 206 16.89 -8.70 -3.17
C GLU A 206 17.71 -9.00 -4.42
N SER A 207 19.03 -9.00 -4.23
CA SER A 207 20.05 -9.48 -5.17
C SER A 207 20.92 -10.51 -4.46
N LYS A 208 21.86 -11.13 -5.17
CA LYS A 208 22.81 -12.07 -4.57
C LYS A 208 23.67 -11.46 -3.46
N GLU A 209 23.95 -10.16 -3.54
CA GLU A 209 24.94 -9.48 -2.67
C GLU A 209 24.30 -8.54 -1.66
N LYS A 210 23.10 -8.03 -1.98
CA LYS A 210 22.46 -6.93 -1.26
C LYS A 210 20.96 -7.12 -1.13
N LEU A 211 20.46 -6.85 0.07
CA LEU A 211 19.05 -6.83 0.42
C LEU A 211 18.70 -5.44 0.98
N VAL A 212 17.66 -4.84 0.43
CA VAL A 212 17.01 -3.65 0.99
C VAL A 212 15.55 -3.98 1.24
N GLN A 213 15.10 -3.85 2.48
CA GLN A 213 13.70 -4.00 2.85
C GLN A 213 13.18 -2.68 3.39
N ILE A 214 12.08 -2.23 2.80
CA ILE A 214 11.32 -1.07 3.27
C ILE A 214 10.00 -1.63 3.77
N SER A 215 9.70 -1.39 5.04
CA SER A 215 8.45 -1.87 5.63
C SER A 215 7.80 -0.84 6.50
N THR A 216 6.47 -0.89 6.53
CA THR A 216 5.67 -0.07 7.43
C THR A 216 4.67 -0.93 8.17
N ALA A 217 4.48 -0.63 9.44
CA ALA A 217 3.41 -1.19 10.26
C ALA A 217 2.49 -0.05 10.68
N THR A 218 1.22 -0.17 10.34
CA THR A 218 0.19 0.83 10.64
C THR A 218 -0.87 0.19 11.53
N TYR A 219 -1.15 0.81 12.68
CA TYR A 219 -2.23 0.39 13.56
C TYR A 219 -3.39 1.36 13.42
N LEU A 220 -4.50 0.91 12.83
CA LEU A 220 -5.67 1.77 12.67
C LEU A 220 -6.46 1.86 13.98
N VAL A 221 -7.09 3.02 14.21
CA VAL A 221 -8.16 3.11 15.21
C VAL A 221 -9.39 2.44 14.63
N LYS A 222 -9.87 1.38 15.29
CA LYS A 222 -11.13 0.73 14.93
C LYS A 222 -12.24 1.77 15.05
N GLU A 223 -12.89 2.10 13.93
CA GLU A 223 -14.15 2.83 13.96
C GLU A 223 -15.13 2.00 14.82
N LYS A 224 -15.65 2.62 15.88
CA LYS A 224 -16.62 1.99 16.81
C LYS A 224 -18.01 2.00 16.23
#